data_AF-A0A7S2XFB6-F1
#
_entry.id   AF-A0A7S2XFB6-F1
#
_cell.length_a   1.000
_cell.length_b   1.000
_cell.length_c   1.000
_cell.angle_alpha   90.00
_cell.angle_beta   90.00
_cell.angle_gamma   90.00
#
_symmetry.space_group_name_H-M   'P 1'
#
loop_
_entity.id
_entity.type
_entity.pdbx_description
1 polymer ?
#
loop_
_entity_poly.entity_id
_entity_poly.type
_entity_poly.pdbx_seq_one_letter_code
_entity_poly.pdbx_strand_id
1 'polypeptide(L)'
;LEALVAAGDADLALGVTERVTKKAYDTDGSAELLNARFEILRYSVPRARTRLLHAKRKRANMTKEIMAELDKAYANRALKLKSFVNSSSQIGGARPLAACAFSPDSKNL
;
A
#
# COMPACT_ATOMS: atom_id res chain seq x y z
N LEU A 1 -21.79 19.44 3.43
CA LEU A 1 -21.59 20.16 2.15
C LEU A 1 -21.51 21.68 2.35
N GLU A 2 -22.18 22.24 3.35
CA GLU A 2 -22.15 23.70 3.62
C GLU A 2 -20.82 24.21 4.22
N ALA A 3 -20.05 23.36 4.91
CA ALA A 3 -18.81 23.80 5.57
C ALA A 3 -17.65 24.16 4.61
N LEU A 4 -17.68 23.71 3.34
CA LEU A 4 -16.63 24.03 2.36
C LEU A 4 -16.85 25.42 1.73
N VAL A 5 -18.09 25.93 1.75
CA VAL A 5 -18.43 27.23 1.17
C VAL A 5 -17.93 28.37 2.08
N ALA A 6 -17.97 28.17 3.40
CA ALA A 6 -17.56 29.18 4.38
C ALA A 6 -16.05 29.51 4.37
N ALA A 7 -15.20 28.65 3.81
CA ALA A 7 -13.76 28.91 3.72
C ALA A 7 -13.39 29.86 2.56
N GLY A 8 -14.29 30.04 1.58
CA GLY A 8 -14.03 30.85 0.38
C GLY A 8 -14.15 32.36 0.59
N ASP A 9 -14.78 32.80 1.67
CA ASP A 9 -15.10 34.21 1.89
C ASP A 9 -14.01 34.97 2.66
N ALA A 10 -13.10 34.27 3.34
CA ALA A 10 -12.00 34.89 4.09
C ALA A 10 -10.84 35.35 3.18
N ASP A 11 -10.69 34.77 1.99
CA ASP A 11 -9.59 35.08 1.06
C ASP A 11 -9.74 36.44 0.34
N LEU A 12 -10.88 37.12 0.47
CA LEU A 12 -11.13 38.41 -0.21
C LEU A 12 -10.39 39.60 0.44
N ALA A 13 -9.86 39.45 1.65
CA ALA A 13 -9.28 40.55 2.43
C ALA A 13 -7.76 40.78 2.21
N LEU A 14 -7.07 39.89 1.48
CA LEU A 14 -5.59 39.88 1.41
C LEU A 14 -4.97 40.29 0.07
N GLY A 15 -5.74 40.79 -0.90
CA GLY A 15 -5.16 41.35 -2.14
C GLY A 15 -4.33 40.36 -2.97
N VAL A 16 -4.44 39.06 -2.72
CA VAL A 16 -3.84 38.00 -3.54
C VAL A 16 -4.78 37.76 -4.72
N THR A 17 -4.51 38.42 -5.85
CA THR A 17 -5.31 38.41 -7.07
C THR A 17 -5.24 37.11 -7.87
N GLU A 18 -4.99 35.96 -7.24
CA GLU A 18 -5.03 34.69 -7.94
C GLU A 18 -5.57 33.58 -7.02
N ARG A 19 -6.89 33.39 -7.07
CA ARG A 19 -7.46 32.09 -6.71
C ARG A 19 -6.95 31.10 -7.74
N VAL A 20 -5.85 30.40 -7.46
CA VAL A 20 -5.42 29.24 -8.23
C VAL A 20 -6.48 28.16 -8.03
N THR A 21 -7.55 28.26 -8.81
CA THR A 21 -8.56 27.21 -8.94
C THR A 21 -7.86 26.03 -9.57
N LYS A 22 -7.56 24.99 -8.77
CA LYS A 22 -7.14 23.69 -9.28
C LYS A 22 -8.31 23.12 -10.08
N LYS A 23 -8.35 23.41 -11.39
CA LYS A 23 -9.27 22.74 -12.30
C LYS A 23 -8.91 21.26 -12.31
N ALA A 24 -9.87 20.40 -11.96
CA ALA A 24 -9.76 18.98 -12.25
C ALA A 24 -9.84 18.82 -13.77
N TYR A 25 -8.72 18.49 -14.41
CA TYR A 25 -8.71 18.13 -15.81
C TYR A 25 -9.03 16.64 -15.91
N ASP A 26 -10.32 16.32 -16.00
CA ASP A 26 -10.75 14.99 -16.39
C ASP A 26 -10.52 14.85 -17.89
N THR A 27 -9.46 14.11 -18.25
CA THR A 27 -9.18 13.74 -19.63
C THR A 27 -9.79 12.38 -19.92
N ASP A 28 -10.61 12.30 -20.97
CA ASP A 28 -11.14 11.03 -21.43
C ASP A 28 -10.02 10.05 -21.78
N GLY A 29 -10.13 8.82 -21.27
CA GLY A 29 -9.19 7.74 -21.56
C GLY A 29 -9.61 6.91 -22.76
N SER A 30 -8.68 6.11 -23.28
CA SER A 30 -9.01 5.08 -24.29
C SER A 30 -10.02 4.05 -23.75
N ALA A 31 -10.83 3.48 -24.64
CA ALA A 31 -11.73 2.37 -24.33
C ALA A 31 -10.97 1.16 -23.73
N GLU A 32 -9.73 0.93 -24.17
CA GLU A 32 -8.86 -0.13 -23.60
C GLU A 32 -8.54 0.12 -22.13
N LEU A 33 -8.30 1.38 -21.74
CA LEU A 33 -8.03 1.76 -20.36
C LEU A 33 -9.27 1.55 -19.48
N LEU A 34 -10.46 1.85 -20.01
CA LEU A 34 -11.71 1.61 -19.31
C LEU A 34 -11.92 0.11 -19.04
N ASN A 35 -11.71 -0.74 -20.05
CA ASN A 35 -11.80 -2.19 -19.90
C ASN A 35 -10.77 -2.74 -18.90
N ALA A 36 -9.52 -2.29 -18.98
CA ALA A 36 -8.47 -2.67 -18.03
C ALA A 36 -8.84 -2.29 -16.59
N ARG A 37 -9.43 -1.10 -16.37
CA ARG A 37 -9.92 -0.68 -15.04
C ARG A 37 -11.03 -1.61 -14.53
N PHE A 38 -11.94 -2.05 -15.38
CA PHE A 38 -12.96 -3.03 -15.00
C PHE A 38 -12.34 -4.37 -14.59
N GLU A 39 -11.35 -4.87 -15.32
CA GLU A 39 -10.64 -6.10 -14.96
C GLU A 39 -9.86 -5.97 -13.64
N ILE A 40 -9.20 -4.82 -13.42
CA ILE A 40 -8.56 -4.50 -12.13
C ILE A 40 -9.58 -4.47 -11.00
N LEU A 41 -10.76 -3.88 -11.23
CA LEU A 41 -11.83 -3.82 -10.23
C LEU A 41 -12.35 -5.22 -9.89
N ARG A 42 -12.63 -6.05 -10.91
CA ARG A 42 -13.04 -7.45 -10.76
C ARG A 42 -12.02 -8.27 -9.98
N TYR A 43 -10.73 -8.03 -10.18
CA TYR A 43 -9.67 -8.70 -9.43
C TYR A 43 -9.49 -8.17 -8.00
N SER A 44 -9.49 -6.86 -7.81
CA SER A 44 -9.06 -6.21 -6.57
C SER A 44 -10.14 -6.15 -5.49
N VAL A 45 -11.40 -5.87 -5.86
CA VAL A 45 -12.53 -5.73 -4.91
C VAL A 45 -12.77 -7.00 -4.09
N PRO A 46 -12.90 -8.21 -4.67
CA PRO A 46 -13.11 -9.42 -3.88
C PRO A 46 -11.91 -9.71 -2.96
N ARG A 47 -10.67 -9.47 -3.42
CA ARG A 47 -9.46 -9.64 -2.60
C ARG A 47 -9.38 -8.64 -1.45
N ALA A 48 -9.83 -7.40 -1.66
CA ALA A 48 -9.94 -6.42 -0.60
C ALA A 48 -10.98 -6.87 0.46
N ARG A 49 -12.12 -7.39 0.01
CA ARG A 49 -13.14 -7.95 0.89
C ARG A 49 -12.59 -9.13 1.72
N THR A 50 -11.90 -10.08 1.10
CA THR A 50 -11.33 -11.23 1.83
C THR A 50 -10.28 -10.76 2.84
N ARG A 51 -9.36 -9.87 2.45
CA ARG A 51 -8.36 -9.28 3.36
C ARG A 51 -9.00 -8.62 4.57
N LEU A 52 -10.05 -7.80 4.37
CA LEU A 52 -10.76 -7.13 5.46
C LEU A 52 -11.50 -8.13 6.35
N LEU A 53 -12.12 -9.17 5.76
CA LEU A 53 -12.80 -10.21 6.52
C LEU A 53 -11.82 -10.99 7.41
N HIS A 54 -10.66 -11.38 6.87
CA HIS A 54 -9.60 -12.02 7.65
C HIS A 54 -9.11 -11.13 8.78
N ALA A 55 -8.89 -9.83 8.52
CA ALA A 55 -8.48 -8.88 9.55
C ALA A 55 -9.54 -8.71 10.65
N LYS A 56 -10.83 -8.61 10.29
CA LYS A 56 -11.94 -8.53 11.25
C LYS A 56 -12.05 -9.80 12.10
N ARG A 57 -11.99 -10.98 11.48
CA ARG A 57 -11.99 -12.28 12.18
C ARG A 57 -10.83 -12.39 13.16
N LYS A 58 -9.62 -12.01 12.73
CA LYS A 58 -8.43 -12.01 13.58
C LYS A 58 -8.60 -11.12 14.81
N ARG A 59 -9.20 -9.93 14.66
CA ARG A 59 -9.47 -9.02 15.78
C ARG A 59 -10.58 -9.53 16.71
N ALA A 60 -11.66 -10.07 16.16
CA ALA A 60 -12.78 -10.56 16.95
C ALA A 60 -12.41 -11.76 17.84
N ASN A 61 -11.53 -12.64 17.34
CA ASN A 61 -11.09 -13.84 18.05
C ASN A 61 -9.83 -13.60 18.91
N MET A 62 -9.41 -12.34 19.09
CA MET A 62 -8.15 -11.98 19.76
C MET A 62 -8.30 -12.03 21.28
N THR A 63 -7.98 -13.16 21.91
CA THR A 63 -7.91 -13.27 23.38
C THR A 63 -6.56 -12.78 23.90
N LYS A 64 -6.48 -12.47 25.20
CA LYS A 64 -5.23 -12.06 25.86
C LYS A 64 -4.09 -13.07 25.69
N GLU A 65 -4.40 -14.36 25.72
CA GLU A 65 -3.44 -15.45 25.52
C GLU A 65 -2.87 -15.45 24.10
N ILE A 66 -3.72 -15.32 23.08
CA ILE A 66 -3.30 -15.25 21.68
C ILE A 66 -2.47 -13.98 21.43
N MET A 67 -2.81 -12.86 22.08
CA MET A 67 -1.99 -11.63 22.01
C MET A 67 -0.58 -11.87 22.55
N ALA A 68 -0.46 -12.47 23.74
CA ALA A 68 0.83 -12.78 24.33
C ALA A 68 1.66 -13.76 23.46
N GLU A 69 1.01 -14.73 22.80
CA GLU A 69 1.68 -15.62 21.85
C GLU A 69 2.17 -14.87 20.59
N LEU A 70 1.36 -13.97 20.03
CA LEU A 70 1.78 -13.13 18.92
C LEU A 70 2.97 -12.26 19.29
N ASP A 71 2.97 -11.64 20.47
CA ASP A 71 4.07 -10.81 20.94
C ASP A 71 5.38 -11.61 21.07
N LYS A 72 5.30 -12.84 21.61
CA LYS A 72 6.43 -13.79 21.62
C LYS A 72 6.88 -14.12 20.20
N ALA A 73 5.97 -14.38 19.27
CA ALA A 73 6.31 -14.67 17.89
C ALA A 73 6.99 -13.47 17.19
N TYR A 74 6.56 -12.24 17.47
CA TYR A 74 7.20 -11.03 16.97
C TYR A 74 8.60 -10.84 17.56
N ALA A 75 8.76 -11.04 18.88
CA ALA A 75 10.07 -10.99 19.54
C ALA A 75 11.03 -12.05 18.96
N ASN A 76 10.56 -13.28 18.76
CA ASN A 76 11.34 -14.36 18.16
C ASN A 76 11.76 -14.03 16.72
N ARG A 77 10.88 -13.44 15.91
CA ARG A 77 11.23 -12.98 14.55
C ARG A 77 12.28 -11.87 14.60
N ALA A 78 12.12 -10.90 15.49
CA ALA A 78 13.10 -9.83 15.66
C ALA A 78 14.47 -10.37 16.06
N LEU A 79 14.52 -11.36 16.95
CA LEU A 79 15.76 -12.03 17.34
C LEU A 79 16.41 -12.76 16.16
N LYS A 80 15.63 -13.49 15.35
CA LYS A 80 16.12 -14.15 14.13
C LYS A 80 16.69 -13.16 13.10
N LEU A 81 16.04 -12.01 12.94
CA LEU A 81 16.53 -10.95 12.06
C LEU A 81 17.82 -10.34 12.59
N LYS A 82 17.97 -10.21 13.91
CA LYS A 82 19.19 -9.70 14.54
C LYS A 82 20.39 -10.64 14.34
N SER A 83 20.15 -11.95 14.31
CA SER A 83 21.18 -12.95 14.01
C SER A 83 21.36 -13.20 12.51
N PHE A 84 20.68 -12.47 11.64
CA PHE A 84 20.76 -12.71 10.20
C PHE A 84 22.12 -12.26 9.67
N VAL A 85 22.83 -13.20 9.04
CA VAL A 85 24.16 -12.98 8.46
C VAL A 85 24.17 -13.42 7.01
N ASN A 86 25.12 -12.91 6.23
CA ASN A 86 25.27 -13.30 4.84
C ASN A 86 25.59 -14.81 4.74
N SER A 87 24.67 -15.59 4.16
CA SER A 87 24.87 -17.04 3.98
C SER A 87 25.69 -17.37 2.73
N SER A 88 25.58 -16.58 1.66
CA SER A 88 26.28 -16.82 0.40
C SER A 88 26.29 -15.55 -0.46
N SER A 89 27.35 -15.39 -1.24
CA SER A 89 27.48 -14.34 -2.25
C SER A 89 27.83 -14.95 -3.59
N GLN A 90 27.20 -14.49 -4.67
CA GLN A 90 27.48 -14.94 -6.03
C GLN A 90 27.80 -13.72 -6.92
N ILE A 91 28.80 -13.86 -7.79
CA ILE A 91 29.14 -12.85 -8.79
C ILE A 91 28.12 -12.96 -9.94
N GLY A 92 27.35 -11.90 -10.18
CA GLY A 92 26.32 -11.87 -11.23
C GLY A 92 26.83 -11.52 -12.63
N GLY A 93 27.93 -10.77 -12.75
CA GLY A 93 28.50 -10.37 -14.04
C GLY A 93 29.55 -9.26 -13.92
N ALA A 94 30.01 -8.73 -15.05
CA ALA A 94 31.03 -7.66 -15.12
C ALA A 94 30.47 -6.26 -14.84
N ARG A 95 29.14 -6.07 -14.90
CA ARG A 95 28.44 -4.82 -14.60
C ARG A 95 27.73 -4.93 -13.25
N PRO A 96 27.50 -3.81 -12.54
CA PRO A 96 26.72 -3.84 -11.31
C PRO A 96 25.28 -4.31 -11.58
N LEU A 97 24.74 -5.13 -10.67
CA LEU A 97 23.35 -5.56 -10.71
C LEU A 97 22.42 -4.42 -10.28
N ALA A 98 21.39 -4.12 -11.08
CA ALA A 98 20.44 -3.04 -10.80
C ALA A 98 19.29 -3.48 -9.88
N ALA A 99 18.86 -4.74 -9.95
CA ALA A 99 17.76 -5.29 -9.15
C ALA A 99 17.86 -6.82 -9.00
N CYS A 100 17.30 -7.35 -7.91
CA CYS A 100 17.08 -8.77 -7.67
C CYS A 100 15.66 -8.96 -7.09
N ALA A 101 14.92 -9.97 -7.51
CA ALA A 101 13.53 -10.17 -7.07
C ALA A 101 13.16 -11.65 -7.00
N PHE A 102 12.87 -12.13 -5.79
CA PHE A 102 12.46 -13.51 -5.59
C PHE A 102 11.21 -13.87 -6.38
N SER A 103 11.19 -15.09 -6.91
CA SER A 103 9.98 -15.68 -7.47
C SER A 103 8.90 -15.88 -6.40
N PRO A 104 7.60 -15.91 -6.76
CA PRO A 104 6.52 -16.06 -5.78
C PRO A 104 6.59 -17.34 -4.93
N ASP A 105 7.25 -18.39 -5.42
CA ASP A 105 7.49 -19.65 -4.73
C ASP A 105 8.85 -19.71 -4.00
N SER A 106 9.63 -18.62 -4.05
CA SER A 106 10.95 -18.48 -3.41
C SER A 106 11.99 -19.52 -3.83
N LYS A 107 11.79 -20.18 -4.98
CA LYS A 107 12.77 -21.15 -5.53
C LYS A 107 13.84 -20.49 -6.39
N ASN A 108 13.52 -19.36 -7.00
CA ASN A 108 14.42 -18.59 -7.84
C ASN A 108 14.58 -17.16 -7.31
N LEU A 109 15.70 -16.54 -7.66
CA LEU A 109 16.06 -15.15 -7.39
C LEU A 109 16.04 -14.31 -8.67
#